data_AF-A0A9D8YNZ8-F1
#
_entry.id   AF-A0A9D8YNZ8-F1
#
_cell.length_a   1.000
_cell.length_b   1.000
_cell.length_c   1.000
_cell.angle_alpha   90.00
_cell.angle_beta   90.00
_cell.angle_gamma   90.00
#
_symmetry.space_group_name_H-M   'P 1'
#
loop_
_entity.id
_entity.type
_entity.pdbx_description
1 polymer ?
#
loop_
_entity_poly.entity_id
_entity_poly.type
_entity_poly.pdbx_seq_one_letter_code
_entity_poly.pdbx_strand_id
1 'polypeptide(L)' 'MTAKIKNARVAAAHEGIAELIVQIEYDNGGISEIALDQMATSALMRSCDAGDIEDIKGHSWDKVRDALQVSYNRYQ' A
#
# COMPACT_ATOMS: atom_id res chain seq x y z
N MET A 1 -11.77 -11.33 9.39
CA MET A 1 -12.08 -10.03 8.78
C MET A 1 -11.10 -9.89 7.63
N THR A 2 -11.57 -10.07 6.40
CA THR A 2 -10.79 -9.96 5.18
C THR A 2 -10.81 -8.51 4.71
N ALA A 3 -9.62 -7.99 4.43
CA ALA A 3 -9.40 -6.64 3.94
C ALA A 3 -8.51 -6.73 2.70
N LYS A 4 -8.93 -6.12 1.60
CA LYS A 4 -8.25 -6.23 0.32
C LYS A 4 -7.98 -4.86 -0.28
N ILE A 5 -6.93 -4.78 -1.08
CA ILE A 5 -6.65 -3.57 -1.84
C ILE A 5 -7.73 -3.41 -2.91
N LYS A 6 -8.48 -2.31 -2.84
CA LYS A 6 -9.50 -1.94 -3.82
C LYS A 6 -8.90 -1.10 -4.95
N ASN A 7 -8.03 -0.16 -4.60
CA ASN A 7 -7.43 0.76 -5.54
C ASN A 7 -6.12 1.34 -4.99
N ALA A 8 -5.33 1.97 -5.86
CA ALA A 8 -4.23 2.80 -5.44
C ALA A 8 -4.01 3.97 -6.39
N ARG A 9 -3.42 5.04 -5.88
CA ARG A 9 -3.07 6.23 -6.66
C ARG A 9 -1.81 6.88 -6.14
N VAL A 10 -1.05 7.50 -7.03
CA VAL A 10 0.07 8.36 -6.64
C VAL A 10 -0.47 9.71 -6.15
N ALA A 11 0.08 10.23 -5.06
CA ALA A 11 -0.22 11.54 -4.51
C ALA A 11 1.06 12.35 -4.28
N ALA A 12 0.96 13.67 -4.39
CA ALA A 12 2.04 14.56 -3.98
C ALA A 12 2.08 14.62 -2.44
N ALA A 13 3.25 14.32 -1.84
CA ALA A 13 3.46 14.48 -0.41
C ALA A 13 4.17 15.81 -0.10
N HIS A 14 4.23 16.13 1.19
CA HIS A 14 4.56 17.48 1.69
C HIS A 14 6.03 17.91 1.47
N GLU A 15 6.89 17.03 0.96
CA GLU A 15 8.33 17.27 0.79
C GLU A 15 8.81 17.04 -0.66
N GLY A 16 7.88 17.04 -1.63
CA GLY A 16 8.20 16.81 -3.05
C GLY A 16 8.52 15.35 -3.40
N ILE A 17 8.40 14.44 -2.44
CA ILE A 17 8.44 12.99 -2.66
C ILE A 17 7.00 12.52 -2.91
N ALA A 18 6.78 11.73 -3.95
CA ALA A 18 5.47 11.15 -4.21
C ALA A 18 5.20 9.98 -3.25
N GLU A 19 3.96 9.88 -2.78
CA GLU A 19 3.47 8.75 -1.96
C GLU A 19 2.46 7.93 -2.76
N LEU A 20 2.36 6.66 -2.40
CA LEU A 20 1.30 5.78 -2.89
C LEU A 20 0.16 5.75 -1.87
N ILE A 21 -1.03 6.19 -2.27
CA ILE A 21 -2.24 6.04 -1.45
C ILE A 21 -2.95 4.75 -1.86
N VAL A 22 -3.05 3.81 -0.93
CA VAL A 22 -3.73 2.53 -1.11
C VAL A 22 -5.10 2.58 -0.45
N GLN A 23 -6.14 2.23 -1.20
CA GLN A 23 -7.50 2.05 -0.69
C GLN A 23 -7.72 0.59 -0.29
N ILE A 24 -8.07 0.37 0.97
CA ILE A 24 -8.41 -0.94 1.53
C ILE A 24 -9.92 -1.02 1.71
N GLU A 25 -10.54 -2.07 1.18
CA GLU A 25 -11.94 -2.41 1.40
C GLU A 25 -12.05 -3.60 2.36
N TYR A 26 -12.90 -3.45 3.38
CA TYR A 26 -13.20 -4.47 4.38
C TYR A 26 -14.51 -5.19 4.02
N ASP A 27 -14.73 -6.40 4.57
CA ASP A 27 -15.96 -7.18 4.31
C ASP A 27 -17.26 -6.44 4.63
N ASN A 28 -17.23 -5.46 5.54
CA ASN A 28 -18.39 -4.64 5.88
C ASN A 28 -18.64 -3.49 4.89
N GLY A 29 -17.89 -3.42 3.79
CA GLY A 29 -17.94 -2.34 2.80
C GLY A 29 -17.20 -1.07 3.23
N GLY A 30 -16.57 -1.06 4.41
CA GLY A 30 -15.76 0.05 4.87
C GLY A 30 -14.54 0.25 3.96
N ILE A 31 -14.11 1.51 3.79
CA ILE A 31 -12.94 1.87 3.01
C ILE A 31 -11.98 2.67 3.89
N SER A 32 -10.68 2.39 3.80
CA SER A 32 -9.63 3.21 4.42
C SER A 32 -8.54 3.52 3.41
N GLU A 33 -7.97 4.72 3.52
CA GLU A 33 -6.84 5.17 2.72
C GLU A 33 -5.56 5.14 3.55
N ILE A 34 -4.50 4.58 2.97
CA ILE A 34 -3.23 4.34 3.65
C ILE A 34 -2.12 4.85 2.76
N ALA A 35 -1.37 5.83 3.26
CA ALA A 35 -0.22 6.38 2.57
C ALA A 35 1.00 5.47 2.78
N LEU A 36 1.69 5.15 1.69
CA LEU A 36 2.93 4.43 1.68
C LEU A 36 4.03 5.34 1.13
N ASP A 37 5.12 5.45 1.86
CA ASP A 37 6.35 6.04 1.36
C ASP A 37 6.98 5.19 0.24
N GLN A 38 8.06 5.66 -0.35
CA GLN A 38 8.75 4.99 -1.46
C GLN A 38 9.21 3.55 -1.10
N MET A 39 9.69 3.32 0.12
CA MET A 39 10.20 2.03 0.55
C MET A 39 9.06 1.04 0.79
N ALA A 40 8.01 1.47 1.49
CA ALA A 40 6.81 0.66 1.67
C ALA A 40 6.15 0.36 0.31
N THR A 41 6.08 1.34 -0.59
CA THR A 41 5.58 1.15 -1.96
C THR A 41 6.37 0.08 -2.71
N SER A 42 7.70 0.17 -2.68
CA SER A 42 8.57 -0.80 -3.35
C SER A 42 8.43 -2.21 -2.77
N ALA A 43 8.33 -2.32 -1.44
CA ALA A 43 8.12 -3.59 -0.75
C ALA A 43 6.76 -4.22 -1.09
N LEU A 44 5.70 -3.40 -1.17
CA LEU A 44 4.37 -3.86 -1.57
C LEU A 44 4.35 -4.36 -3.01
N MET A 45 4.85 -3.56 -3.96
CA MET A 45 4.91 -3.93 -5.38
C MET A 45 5.63 -5.27 -5.57
N ARG A 46 6.78 -5.44 -4.92
CA ARG A 46 7.54 -6.70 -4.95
C ARG A 46 6.78 -7.86 -4.31
N SER A 47 6.12 -7.65 -3.18
CA SER A 47 5.31 -8.68 -2.52
C SER A 47 4.12 -9.12 -3.38
N CYS A 48 3.57 -8.22 -4.18
CA CYS A 48 2.51 -8.51 -5.15
C CYS A 48 3.00 -9.11 -6.47
N ASP A 49 4.31 -9.14 -6.74
CA ASP A 49 4.87 -9.41 -8.07
C ASP A 49 4.27 -8.47 -9.13
N ALA A 50 4.00 -7.22 -8.74
CA ALA A 50 3.30 -6.22 -9.53
C ALA A 50 4.26 -5.43 -10.42
N GLY A 51 3.94 -5.36 -11.72
CA GLY A 51 4.65 -4.52 -12.69
C GLY A 51 4.03 -3.14 -12.82
N ASP A 52 2.74 -3.02 -12.50
CA ASP A 52 1.95 -1.79 -12.50
C ASP A 52 1.13 -1.65 -11.20
N ILE A 53 0.72 -0.42 -10.88
CA ILE A 53 -0.10 -0.12 -9.70
C ILE A 53 -1.44 -0.85 -9.73
N GLU A 54 -2.00 -1.15 -10.91
CA GLU A 54 -3.26 -1.88 -11.04
C GLU A 54 -3.13 -3.33 -10.57
N ASP A 55 -1.93 -3.93 -10.68
CA ASP A 55 -1.68 -5.33 -10.34
C ASP A 55 -1.79 -5.60 -8.83
N ILE A 56 -1.71 -4.58 -7.99
CA ILE A 56 -1.81 -4.76 -6.53
C ILE A 56 -3.27 -4.93 -6.07
N LYS A 57 -4.26 -4.63 -6.92
CA LYS A 57 -5.68 -4.75 -6.59
C LYS A 57 -6.06 -6.20 -6.27
N GLY A 58 -6.92 -6.39 -5.28
CA GLY A 58 -7.39 -7.70 -4.82
C GLY A 58 -6.43 -8.43 -3.86
N HIS A 59 -5.18 -7.98 -3.72
CA HIS A 59 -4.27 -8.54 -2.72
C HIS A 59 -4.69 -8.20 -1.28
N SER A 60 -4.27 -9.03 -0.32
CA SER A 60 -4.60 -8.86 1.10
C SER A 60 -3.94 -7.63 1.70
N TRP A 61 -4.65 -6.98 2.63
CA TRP A 61 -4.13 -5.99 3.57
C TRP A 61 -2.83 -6.42 4.25
N ASP A 62 -2.64 -7.71 4.52
CA ASP A 62 -1.41 -8.23 5.14
C ASP A 62 -0.15 -7.81 4.38
N LYS A 63 -0.19 -7.78 3.04
CA LYS A 63 0.95 -7.34 2.23
C LYS A 63 1.27 -5.84 2.43
N VAL A 64 0.25 -5.02 2.66
CA VAL A 64 0.40 -3.59 2.94
C VAL A 64 0.98 -3.38 4.35
N ARG A 65 0.47 -4.11 5.34
CA ARG A 65 1.03 -4.11 6.71
C ARG A 65 2.50 -4.51 6.70
N ASP A 66 2.84 -5.60 6.01
CA ASP A 66 4.20 -6.12 5.98
C ASP A 66 5.15 -5.13 5.27
N ALA A 67 4.67 -4.46 4.21
CA ALA A 67 5.40 -3.39 3.54
C ALA A 67 5.67 -2.17 4.44
N LEU A 68 4.68 -1.75 5.25
CA LEU A 68 4.87 -0.70 6.26
C LEU A 68 5.93 -1.09 7.30
N GLN A 69 5.93 -2.36 7.73
CA GLN A 69 6.91 -2.87 8.67
C GLN A 69 8.33 -2.85 8.07
N VAL A 70 8.48 -3.18 6.78
CA VAL A 70 9.78 -3.06 6.08
C VAL A 70 10.28 -1.63 6.09
N SER A 71 9.42 -0.64 5.80
CA SER A 71 9.83 0.77 5.83
C SER A 71 10.20 1.24 7.24
N TYR A 72 9.40 0.89 8.24
CA TYR A 72 9.66 1.27 9.64
C TYR A 72 11.01 0.74 10.15
N ASN A 73 11.31 -0.52 9.82
CA ASN A 73 12.54 -1.19 10.26
C ASN A 73 13.83 -0.58 9.65
N ARG A 74 13.75 0.32 8.67
CA ARG A 74 14.93 1.02 8.12
C ARG A 74 15.58 1.97 9.13
N TYR A 75 14.83 2.38 10.15
CA TYR A 75 15.27 3.34 11.17
C TYR A 75 15.65 2.68 12.51
N GLN A 76 15.59 1.34 12.58
CA GLN A 76 16.06 0.56 13.72
C GLN A 76 17.51 0.12 13.51
#